data_AF-A0A922F7T0-F1
#
_entry.id   AF-A0A922F7T0-F1
#
_cell.length_a   1.000
_cell.length_b   1.000
_cell.length_c   1.000
_cell.angle_alpha   90.00
_cell.angle_beta   90.00
_cell.angle_gamma   90.00
#
_symmetry.space_group_name_H-M   'P 1'
#
loop_
_entity.id
_entity.type
_entity.pdbx_description
1 polymer ?
#
loop_
_entity_poly.entity_id
_entity_poly.type
_entity_poly.pdbx_seq_one_letter_code
_entity_poly.pdbx_strand_id
1 'polypeptide(L)'
;MNALTRVSALMTNAPYMLNVDCDMFVNNPKVILHAMCVLLDSKSESEIAFVQFPQVFYDGLKDDPYGNQMVVLFEYMGSGIAGLQGPFYGGTGCFHRRKIIYGLSPDNVASVNGKLVEDIFSKIGNSRELTKSAIDALEGKIGTPPNHSLQSRIEAAYKVASCGYECGTSWGTKLGWIYGSTTEDIQTGLRIHKSGWRSVSCMPNPPAFLGCAPSGGPATMTQQKRWATGLLEILLSRGCPIFAFLFAKLQWRQCLAYVWLLTWGLRPAFELCYAALPAYCIMADSHFLPTV
;
A
#
# COMPACT_ATOMS: atom_id res chain seq x y z
N MET A 1 -2.20 -11.29 -3.72
CA MET A 1 -1.88 -10.37 -4.84
C MET A 1 -0.63 -10.74 -5.65
N ASN A 2 0.47 -11.20 -5.03
CA ASN A 2 1.70 -11.58 -5.76
C ASN A 2 1.48 -12.59 -6.89
N ALA A 3 0.73 -13.67 -6.65
CA ALA A 3 0.39 -14.66 -7.68
C ALA A 3 -0.37 -14.05 -8.87
N LEU A 4 -1.39 -13.22 -8.61
CA LEU A 4 -2.15 -12.51 -9.66
C LEU A 4 -1.26 -11.60 -10.50
N THR A 5 -0.24 -11.00 -9.88
CA THR A 5 0.73 -10.13 -10.59
C THR A 5 1.58 -10.93 -11.56
N ARG A 6 2.06 -12.10 -11.15
CA ARG A 6 2.82 -13.00 -12.03
C ARG A 6 1.97 -13.56 -13.17
N VAL A 7 0.75 -14.02 -12.85
CA VAL A 7 -0.18 -14.55 -13.85
C VAL A 7 -0.56 -13.47 -14.87
N SER A 8 -0.96 -12.28 -14.41
CA SER A 8 -1.33 -11.18 -15.31
C SER A 8 -0.18 -10.71 -16.20
N ALA A 9 1.07 -10.82 -15.75
CA ALA A 9 2.24 -10.52 -16.56
C ALA A 9 2.32 -11.41 -17.81
N LEU A 10 1.93 -12.67 -17.70
CA LEU A 10 1.96 -13.62 -18.83
C LEU A 10 0.73 -13.52 -19.73
N MET A 11 -0.41 -13.14 -19.16
CA MET A 11 -1.67 -13.07 -19.90
C MET A 11 -1.81 -11.76 -20.69
N THR A 12 -1.66 -10.61 -20.02
CA THR A 12 -1.95 -9.28 -20.61
C THR A 12 -0.85 -8.24 -20.42
N ASN A 13 0.05 -8.45 -19.45
CA ASN A 13 1.17 -7.57 -19.10
C ASN A 13 0.81 -6.07 -18.97
N ALA A 14 -0.36 -5.76 -18.42
CA ALA A 14 -0.81 -4.37 -18.30
C ALA A 14 0.18 -3.54 -17.44
N PRO A 15 0.62 -2.34 -17.88
CA PRO A 15 1.61 -1.52 -17.17
C PRO A 15 1.09 -0.93 -15.85
N TYR A 16 -0.24 -0.89 -15.70
CA TYR A 16 -0.92 -0.43 -14.49
C TYR A 16 -1.79 -1.55 -13.93
N MET A 17 -1.91 -1.58 -12.60
CA MET A 17 -2.69 -2.57 -11.87
C MET A 17 -3.59 -1.85 -10.88
N LEU A 18 -4.88 -2.18 -10.90
CA LEU A 18 -5.85 -1.73 -9.94
C LEU A 18 -6.12 -2.86 -8.94
N ASN A 19 -5.95 -2.61 -7.65
CA ASN A 19 -6.42 -3.50 -6.59
C ASN A 19 -7.72 -2.96 -5.99
N VAL A 20 -8.71 -3.85 -5.83
CA VAL A 20 -10.03 -3.56 -5.23
C VAL A 20 -10.44 -4.78 -4.42
N ASP A 21 -10.89 -4.54 -3.20
CA ASP A 21 -11.44 -5.57 -2.32
C ASP A 21 -12.87 -5.97 -2.74
N CYS A 22 -13.33 -7.13 -2.29
CA CYS A 22 -14.63 -7.68 -2.69
C CYS A 22 -15.84 -6.91 -2.14
N ASP A 23 -15.64 -6.15 -1.06
CA ASP A 23 -16.62 -5.27 -0.43
C ASP A 23 -16.60 -3.84 -1.01
N MET A 24 -15.77 -3.59 -2.03
CA MET A 24 -15.65 -2.31 -2.71
C MET A 24 -16.05 -2.44 -4.19
N PHE A 25 -16.72 -1.43 -4.73
CA PHE A 25 -17.07 -1.35 -6.16
C PHE A 25 -16.76 0.03 -6.75
N VAL A 26 -16.61 0.07 -8.08
CA VAL A 26 -16.41 1.32 -8.83
C VAL A 26 -17.72 2.09 -8.86
N ASN A 27 -17.73 3.26 -8.24
CA ASN A 27 -18.88 4.17 -8.24
C ASN A 27 -18.76 5.24 -9.33
N ASN A 28 -17.55 5.79 -9.54
CA ASN A 28 -17.32 6.77 -10.59
C ASN A 28 -16.79 6.08 -11.86
N PRO A 29 -17.53 6.09 -12.99
CA PRO A 29 -17.11 5.42 -14.23
C PRO A 29 -15.87 6.07 -14.87
N LYS A 30 -15.48 7.28 -14.44
CA LYS A 30 -14.28 7.98 -14.91
C LYS A 30 -13.04 7.70 -14.06
N VAL A 31 -13.10 6.80 -13.08
CA VAL A 31 -11.98 6.54 -12.16
C VAL A 31 -10.68 6.19 -12.87
N ILE A 32 -10.73 5.39 -13.94
CA ILE A 32 -9.55 5.03 -14.72
C ILE A 32 -8.96 6.28 -15.37
N LEU A 33 -9.80 7.14 -15.96
CA LEU A 33 -9.36 8.40 -16.56
C LEU A 33 -8.68 9.29 -15.51
N HIS A 34 -9.28 9.45 -14.33
CA HIS A 34 -8.71 10.24 -13.23
C HIS A 34 -7.34 9.71 -12.79
N ALA A 35 -7.19 8.40 -12.64
CA ALA A 35 -5.90 7.79 -12.30
C ALA A 35 -4.86 8.00 -13.41
N MET A 36 -5.26 7.81 -14.67
CA MET A 36 -4.36 7.93 -15.82
C MET A 36 -3.93 9.38 -16.07
N CYS A 37 -4.77 10.38 -15.82
CA CYS A 37 -4.38 11.80 -15.87
C CYS A 37 -3.17 12.10 -14.97
N VAL A 38 -3.08 11.41 -13.82
CA VAL A 38 -1.93 11.55 -12.92
C VAL A 38 -0.76 10.68 -13.39
N LEU A 39 -1.02 9.42 -13.76
CA LEU A 39 0.02 8.41 -14.03
C LEU A 39 0.64 8.48 -15.44
N LEU A 40 0.03 9.18 -16.39
CA LEU A 40 0.56 9.34 -17.75
C LEU A 40 1.26 10.68 -17.97
N ASP A 41 1.23 11.59 -17.01
CA ASP A 41 2.03 12.83 -17.10
C ASP A 41 3.53 12.50 -17.18
N SER A 42 4.23 13.15 -18.11
CA SER A 42 5.66 12.90 -18.37
C SER A 42 6.54 13.07 -17.12
N LYS A 43 6.20 14.04 -16.25
CA LYS A 43 6.91 14.24 -14.98
C LYS A 43 6.56 13.16 -13.96
N SER A 44 5.37 12.57 -14.05
CA SER A 44 4.92 11.56 -13.10
C SER A 44 5.53 10.18 -13.35
N GLU A 45 6.09 9.91 -14.53
CA GLU A 45 6.73 8.62 -14.86
C GLU A 45 7.94 8.28 -14.01
N SER A 46 8.66 9.31 -13.56
CA SER A 46 9.85 9.23 -12.71
C SER A 46 9.55 9.52 -11.23
N GLU A 47 8.39 10.09 -10.91
CA GLU A 47 8.07 10.52 -9.53
C GLU A 47 6.94 9.73 -8.85
N ILE A 48 5.86 9.40 -9.58
CA ILE A 48 4.63 8.88 -8.97
C ILE A 48 4.52 7.37 -9.13
N ALA A 49 4.40 6.67 -8.01
CA ALA A 49 4.31 5.23 -7.98
C ALA A 49 2.90 4.67 -8.10
N PHE A 50 1.98 5.29 -7.37
CA PHE A 50 0.59 4.87 -7.32
C PHE A 50 -0.34 6.04 -7.02
N VAL A 51 -1.59 5.87 -7.42
CA VAL A 51 -2.70 6.79 -7.12
C VAL A 51 -3.67 6.08 -6.19
N GLN A 52 -3.80 6.61 -4.98
CA GLN A 52 -4.73 6.13 -3.97
C GLN A 52 -6.03 6.93 -4.05
N PHE A 53 -7.16 6.22 -4.01
CA PHE A 53 -8.48 6.82 -3.83
C PHE A 53 -8.95 6.54 -2.39
N PRO A 54 -9.67 7.47 -1.73
CA PRO A 54 -10.17 7.27 -0.38
C PRO A 54 -11.19 6.13 -0.35
N GLN A 55 -11.23 5.39 0.77
CA GLN A 55 -12.29 4.43 1.03
C GLN A 55 -13.50 5.19 1.55
N VAL A 56 -14.65 4.99 0.90
CA VAL A 56 -15.92 5.64 1.27
C VAL A 56 -16.97 4.56 1.40
N PHE A 57 -17.71 4.55 2.51
CA PHE A 57 -18.68 3.49 2.81
C PHE A 57 -20.11 4.00 2.66
N TYR A 58 -20.92 3.33 1.84
CA TYR A 58 -22.27 3.79 1.53
C TYR A 58 -23.33 3.33 2.54
N ASP A 59 -23.01 2.32 3.34
CA ASP A 59 -23.90 1.65 4.31
C ASP A 59 -23.53 1.98 5.77
N GLY A 60 -22.74 3.03 5.98
CA GLY A 60 -22.38 3.51 7.31
C GLY A 60 -23.60 3.81 8.18
N LEU A 61 -23.50 3.50 9.47
CA LEU A 61 -24.50 3.91 10.46
C LEU A 61 -24.57 5.44 10.50
N LYS A 62 -25.78 6.00 10.57
CA LYS A 62 -26.02 7.45 10.52
C LYS A 62 -25.22 8.24 11.56
N ASP A 63 -25.11 7.71 12.78
CA ASP A 63 -24.39 8.35 13.90
C ASP A 63 -22.95 7.85 14.03
N ASP A 64 -22.52 6.93 13.16
CA ASP A 64 -21.21 6.26 13.15
C ASP A 64 -20.61 6.00 14.55
N PRO A 65 -21.31 5.27 15.43
CA PRO A 65 -20.88 5.09 16.82
C PRO A 65 -19.54 4.36 16.98
N TYR A 66 -19.04 3.74 15.90
CA TYR A 66 -17.79 2.99 15.87
C TYR A 66 -16.67 3.72 15.12
N GLY A 67 -16.94 4.89 14.54
CA GLY A 67 -15.97 5.67 13.78
C GLY A 67 -15.50 5.00 12.48
N ASN A 68 -16.32 4.14 11.87
CA ASN A 68 -15.97 3.37 10.68
C ASN A 68 -15.76 4.25 9.44
N GLN A 69 -16.34 5.45 9.39
CA GLN A 69 -16.16 6.37 8.27
C GLN A 69 -14.75 6.96 8.23
N MET A 70 -14.01 6.93 9.34
CA MET A 70 -12.63 7.40 9.43
C MET A 70 -12.43 8.82 8.86
N VAL A 71 -13.44 9.69 9.03
CA VAL A 71 -13.51 11.04 8.43
C VAL A 71 -12.25 11.86 8.72
N VAL A 72 -11.78 11.84 9.98
CA VAL A 72 -10.56 12.55 10.39
C VAL A 72 -9.33 12.06 9.63
N LEU A 73 -9.22 10.74 9.43
CA LEU A 73 -8.09 10.15 8.71
C LEU A 73 -8.13 10.52 7.23
N PHE A 74 -9.28 10.39 6.57
CA PHE A 74 -9.34 10.58 5.11
C PHE A 74 -9.47 12.04 4.69
N GLU A 75 -10.35 12.83 5.30
CA GLU A 75 -10.64 14.20 4.85
C GLU A 75 -9.58 15.20 5.35
N TYR A 76 -9.20 15.10 6.62
CA TYR A 76 -8.34 16.09 7.27
C TYR A 76 -6.87 15.68 7.22
N MET A 77 -6.51 14.54 7.82
CA MET A 77 -5.12 14.09 7.89
C MET A 77 -4.61 13.63 6.53
N GLY A 78 -5.43 12.90 5.77
CA GLY A 78 -5.08 12.34 4.47
C GLY A 78 -4.70 13.41 3.45
N SER A 79 -5.47 14.50 3.39
CA SER A 79 -5.17 15.66 2.55
C SER A 79 -3.83 16.30 2.90
N GLY A 80 -3.52 16.46 4.20
CA GLY A 80 -2.23 16.99 4.65
C GLY A 80 -1.05 16.07 4.30
N ILE A 81 -1.19 14.76 4.52
CA ILE A 81 -0.17 13.77 4.20
C ILE A 81 0.05 13.65 2.68
N ALA A 82 -1.00 13.81 1.88
CA ALA A 82 -0.88 13.81 0.42
C ALA A 82 0.06 14.89 -0.12
N GLY A 83 0.22 16.02 0.59
CA GLY A 83 1.16 17.09 0.26
C GLY A 83 2.62 16.80 0.62
N LEU A 84 2.91 15.71 1.32
CA LEU A 84 4.27 15.30 1.69
C LEU A 84 4.91 14.47 0.57
N GLN A 85 5.23 13.21 0.84
CA GLN A 85 5.64 12.24 -0.18
C GLN A 85 4.44 11.52 -0.80
N GLY A 86 3.23 11.77 -0.29
CA GLY A 86 1.97 11.22 -0.80
C GLY A 86 1.25 10.34 0.23
N PRO A 87 -0.01 9.96 -0.05
CA PRO A 87 -0.80 9.11 0.85
C PRO A 87 -0.18 7.71 1.00
N PHE A 88 -0.49 7.05 2.11
CA PHE A 88 -0.18 5.65 2.30
C PHE A 88 -0.95 4.78 1.30
N TYR A 89 -0.44 3.57 1.02
CA TYR A 89 -1.22 2.56 0.31
C TYR A 89 -2.21 1.92 1.29
N GLY A 90 -3.52 2.09 1.04
CA GLY A 90 -4.59 1.70 1.95
C GLY A 90 -5.32 0.41 1.57
N GLY A 91 -4.67 -0.51 0.84
CA GLY A 91 -5.18 -1.88 0.63
C GLY A 91 -6.24 -2.05 -0.47
N THR A 92 -6.95 -1.00 -0.86
CA THR A 92 -8.00 -1.02 -1.90
C THR A 92 -8.07 0.29 -2.69
N GLY A 93 -8.74 0.30 -3.83
CA GLY A 93 -8.97 1.50 -4.64
C GLY A 93 -7.68 2.21 -5.07
N CYS A 94 -6.64 1.45 -5.46
CA CYS A 94 -5.34 2.01 -5.76
C CYS A 94 -4.80 1.53 -7.12
N PHE A 95 -4.30 2.47 -7.93
CA PHE A 95 -3.65 2.18 -9.21
C PHE A 95 -2.14 2.20 -9.03
N HIS A 96 -1.49 1.05 -9.19
CA HIS A 96 -0.04 0.89 -9.12
C HIS A 96 0.60 0.78 -10.50
N ARG A 97 1.82 1.32 -10.66
CA ARG A 97 2.68 0.94 -11.80
C ARG A 97 3.29 -0.44 -11.59
N ARG A 98 3.16 -1.33 -12.58
CA ARG A 98 3.75 -2.68 -12.57
C ARG A 98 5.26 -2.65 -12.35
N LYS A 99 5.98 -1.74 -13.02
CA LYS A 99 7.44 -1.60 -12.88
C LYS A 99 7.91 -1.37 -11.43
N ILE A 100 7.07 -0.72 -10.62
CA ILE A 100 7.40 -0.41 -9.21
C ILE A 100 7.10 -1.58 -8.30
N ILE A 101 6.07 -2.36 -8.62
CA ILE A 101 5.82 -3.65 -7.97
C ILE A 101 6.97 -4.62 -8.24
N TYR A 102 7.60 -4.56 -9.41
CA TYR A 102 8.86 -5.25 -9.71
C TYR A 102 10.12 -4.61 -9.10
N GLY A 103 9.96 -3.61 -8.23
CA GLY A 103 11.07 -3.05 -7.47
C GLY A 103 11.92 -2.02 -8.20
N LEU A 104 11.46 -1.47 -9.33
CA LEU A 104 12.13 -0.34 -9.95
C LEU A 104 12.16 0.86 -8.99
N SER A 105 13.31 1.53 -8.87
CA SER A 105 13.48 2.78 -8.13
C SER A 105 13.47 4.00 -9.06
N PRO A 106 13.16 5.21 -8.55
CA PRO A 106 13.11 6.44 -9.36
C PRO A 106 14.39 6.72 -10.15
N ASP A 107 15.56 6.58 -9.53
CA ASP A 107 16.88 6.81 -10.16
C ASP A 107 17.13 5.97 -11.41
N ASN A 108 16.46 4.83 -11.48
CA ASN A 108 16.67 3.83 -12.53
C ASN A 108 15.67 3.97 -13.69
N VAL A 109 14.75 4.94 -13.63
CA VAL A 109 13.72 5.14 -14.66
C VAL A 109 14.33 5.60 -15.97
N ALA A 110 15.30 6.52 -15.94
CA ALA A 110 15.96 7.05 -17.13
C ALA A 110 17.07 6.13 -17.67
N SER A 111 17.48 5.10 -16.92
CA SER A 111 18.61 4.24 -17.24
C SER A 111 18.34 2.78 -16.91
N VAL A 112 17.21 2.25 -17.39
CA VAL A 112 16.98 0.80 -17.39
C VAL A 112 18.08 0.17 -18.23
N ASN A 113 19.15 -0.26 -17.57
CA ASN A 113 20.35 -0.82 -18.16
C ASN A 113 20.39 -2.34 -17.93
N GLY A 114 21.23 -3.04 -18.68
CA GLY A 114 21.32 -4.50 -18.60
C GLY A 114 21.59 -5.03 -17.18
N LYS A 115 22.37 -4.30 -16.37
CA LYS A 115 22.72 -4.71 -15.00
C LYS A 115 21.52 -4.66 -14.04
N LEU A 116 20.69 -3.62 -14.12
CA LEU A 116 19.46 -3.52 -13.33
C LEU A 116 18.47 -4.62 -13.70
N VAL A 117 18.34 -4.85 -15.00
CA VAL A 117 17.47 -5.88 -15.56
C VAL A 117 17.92 -7.27 -15.06
N GLU A 118 19.23 -7.55 -15.05
CA GLU A 118 19.83 -8.75 -14.44
C GLU A 118 19.58 -8.89 -12.93
N ASP A 119 19.73 -7.81 -12.16
CA ASP A 119 19.45 -7.83 -10.72
C ASP A 119 17.97 -8.14 -10.44
N ILE A 120 17.04 -7.55 -11.19
CA ILE A 120 15.61 -7.87 -11.06
C ILE A 120 15.32 -9.30 -11.52
N PHE A 121 16.00 -9.84 -12.54
CA PHE A 121 15.85 -11.25 -12.93
C PHE A 121 16.20 -12.21 -11.82
N SER A 122 17.33 -11.99 -11.16
CA SER A 122 17.77 -12.84 -10.04
C SER A 122 16.72 -12.94 -8.93
N LYS A 123 15.82 -11.95 -8.86
CA LYS A 123 14.78 -11.82 -7.84
C LYS A 123 13.43 -12.43 -8.26
N ILE A 124 13.09 -12.44 -9.55
CA ILE A 124 11.77 -12.86 -10.07
C ILE A 124 11.58 -14.37 -9.98
N GLY A 125 12.63 -15.16 -10.22
CA GLY A 125 12.59 -16.61 -10.23
C GLY A 125 13.02 -17.23 -11.56
N ASN A 126 12.67 -18.50 -11.76
CA ASN A 126 13.22 -19.36 -12.82
C ASN A 126 12.37 -19.45 -14.10
N SER A 127 11.22 -18.75 -14.20
CA SER A 127 10.42 -18.74 -15.44
C SER A 127 11.00 -17.75 -16.45
N ARG A 128 11.45 -18.25 -17.60
CA ARG A 128 11.98 -17.43 -18.70
C ARG A 128 10.89 -16.53 -19.29
N GLU A 129 9.66 -17.03 -19.36
CA GLU A 129 8.51 -16.32 -19.89
C GLU A 129 8.15 -15.12 -19.00
N LEU A 130 8.08 -15.33 -17.68
CA LEU A 130 7.79 -14.25 -16.73
C LEU A 130 8.91 -13.24 -16.71
N THR A 131 10.15 -13.73 -16.73
CA THR A 131 11.36 -12.90 -16.81
C THR A 131 11.29 -11.98 -18.01
N LYS A 132 11.04 -12.53 -19.21
CA LYS A 132 10.91 -11.74 -20.44
C LYS A 132 9.77 -10.72 -20.38
N SER A 133 8.59 -11.14 -19.92
CA SER A 133 7.44 -10.24 -19.76
C SER A 133 7.73 -9.09 -18.78
N ALA A 134 8.47 -9.37 -17.71
CA ALA A 134 8.90 -8.34 -16.77
C ALA A 134 9.88 -7.34 -17.38
N ILE A 135 10.80 -7.77 -18.27
CA ILE A 135 11.66 -6.85 -19.05
C ILE A 135 10.80 -5.89 -19.84
N ASP A 136 9.87 -6.44 -20.62
CA ASP A 136 9.03 -5.64 -21.50
C ASP A 136 8.26 -4.59 -20.68
N ALA A 137 7.77 -4.96 -19.50
CA ALA A 137 7.11 -4.04 -18.58
C ALA A 137 8.05 -2.98 -17.97
N LEU A 138 9.32 -3.32 -17.69
CA LEU A 138 10.32 -2.38 -17.15
C LEU A 138 10.80 -1.39 -18.21
N GLU A 139 10.98 -1.85 -19.45
CA GLU A 139 11.39 -1.05 -20.60
C GLU A 139 10.22 -0.23 -21.20
N GLY A 140 9.00 -0.42 -20.69
CA GLY A 140 7.81 0.28 -21.18
C GLY A 140 7.34 -0.20 -22.57
N LYS A 141 7.76 -1.39 -23.00
CA LYS A 141 7.30 -2.00 -24.24
C LYS A 141 5.82 -2.37 -24.11
N ILE A 142 5.00 -1.75 -24.96
CA ILE A 142 3.56 -2.01 -25.03
C ILE A 142 3.33 -3.08 -26.10
N GLY A 143 2.79 -4.24 -25.71
CA GLY A 143 2.42 -5.29 -26.66
C GLY A 143 2.41 -6.67 -26.03
N THR A 144 1.65 -7.57 -26.67
CA THR A 144 1.71 -9.00 -26.36
C THR A 144 3.08 -9.55 -26.76
N PRO A 145 3.76 -10.36 -25.92
CA PRO A 145 4.98 -11.03 -26.33
C PRO A 145 4.71 -11.89 -27.58
N PRO A 146 5.72 -12.04 -28.47
CA PRO A 146 5.53 -12.56 -29.82
C PRO A 146 4.99 -14.00 -29.83
N ASN A 147 4.07 -14.30 -30.77
CA ASN A 147 3.72 -15.61 -31.33
C ASN A 147 3.55 -16.84 -30.41
N HIS A 148 3.32 -16.66 -29.11
CA HIS A 148 2.97 -17.78 -28.22
C HIS A 148 1.47 -18.06 -28.27
N SER A 149 1.11 -19.32 -28.55
CA SER A 149 -0.27 -19.81 -28.49
C SER A 149 -0.87 -19.54 -27.11
N LEU A 150 -2.18 -19.27 -27.04
CA LEU A 150 -2.89 -19.07 -25.77
C LEU A 150 -2.61 -20.21 -24.77
N GLN A 151 -2.56 -21.44 -25.27
CA GLN A 151 -2.23 -22.63 -24.51
C GLN A 151 -0.87 -22.52 -23.80
N SER A 152 0.19 -22.12 -24.51
CA SER A 152 1.52 -21.98 -23.91
C SER A 152 1.58 -20.89 -22.82
N ARG A 153 0.79 -19.81 -22.98
CA ARG A 153 0.68 -18.76 -21.93
C ARG A 153 -0.06 -19.26 -20.70
N ILE A 154 -1.13 -20.05 -20.89
CA ILE A 154 -1.87 -20.67 -19.79
C ILE A 154 -0.97 -21.64 -19.02
N GLU A 155 -0.17 -22.45 -19.71
CA GLU A 155 0.77 -23.37 -19.07
C GLU A 155 1.87 -22.63 -18.29
N ALA A 156 2.42 -21.56 -18.85
CA ALA A 156 3.37 -20.71 -18.14
C ALA A 156 2.73 -20.02 -16.93
N ALA A 157 1.50 -19.49 -17.09
CA ALA A 157 0.72 -18.87 -16.02
C ALA A 157 0.45 -19.85 -14.87
N TYR A 158 0.08 -21.08 -15.19
CA TYR A 158 -0.13 -22.15 -14.21
C TYR A 158 1.15 -22.42 -13.40
N LYS A 159 2.31 -22.51 -14.06
CA LYS A 159 3.61 -22.72 -13.39
C LYS A 159 3.96 -21.58 -12.44
N VAL A 160 3.81 -20.32 -12.84
CA VAL A 160 4.13 -19.16 -11.99
C VAL A 160 3.09 -18.90 -10.89
N ALA A 161 1.91 -19.50 -10.98
CA ALA A 161 0.88 -19.50 -9.94
C ALA A 161 1.09 -20.58 -8.88
N SER A 162 2.00 -21.54 -9.10
CA SER A 162 2.24 -22.65 -8.18
C SER A 162 2.70 -22.17 -6.81
N CYS A 163 2.31 -22.91 -5.76
CA CYS A 163 2.66 -22.59 -4.37
C CYS A 163 4.18 -22.55 -4.11
N GLY A 164 4.93 -23.39 -4.83
CA GLY A 164 6.39 -23.46 -4.71
C GLY A 164 7.14 -22.41 -5.52
N TYR A 165 6.47 -21.61 -6.34
CA TYR A 165 7.16 -20.67 -7.24
C TYR A 165 8.00 -19.64 -6.49
N GLU A 166 7.54 -19.20 -5.32
CA GLU A 166 8.20 -18.14 -4.56
C GLU A 166 9.41 -18.64 -3.75
N CYS A 167 9.55 -19.96 -3.59
CA CYS A 167 10.65 -20.56 -2.84
C CYS A 167 12.01 -20.19 -3.46
N GLY A 168 12.88 -19.56 -2.68
CA GLY A 168 14.19 -19.11 -3.14
C GLY A 168 14.17 -17.87 -4.04
N THR A 169 13.02 -17.24 -4.24
CA THR A 169 12.89 -15.97 -4.97
C THR A 169 12.84 -14.78 -4.00
N SER A 170 12.78 -13.56 -4.52
CA SER A 170 12.59 -12.35 -3.69
C SER A 170 11.15 -11.81 -3.70
N TRP A 171 10.17 -12.60 -4.18
CA TRP A 171 8.76 -12.27 -4.05
C TRP A 171 8.36 -12.14 -2.58
N GLY A 172 7.61 -11.09 -2.27
CA GLY A 172 7.18 -10.81 -0.90
C GLY A 172 8.23 -10.19 0.01
N THR A 173 9.49 -10.10 -0.41
CA THR A 173 10.58 -9.53 0.41
C THR A 173 11.19 -8.28 -0.23
N LYS A 174 11.55 -8.36 -1.52
CA LYS A 174 12.07 -7.22 -2.30
C LYS A 174 11.13 -6.81 -3.44
N LEU A 175 10.39 -7.78 -3.98
CA LEU A 175 9.43 -7.62 -5.07
C LEU A 175 8.01 -7.83 -4.58
N GLY A 176 7.05 -7.24 -5.29
CA GLY A 176 5.64 -7.47 -5.04
C GLY A 176 5.09 -6.75 -3.81
N TRP A 177 4.03 -7.32 -3.26
CA TRP A 177 3.40 -6.96 -1.99
C TRP A 177 4.18 -7.66 -0.88
N ILE A 178 4.55 -6.90 0.14
CA ILE A 178 5.56 -7.29 1.12
C ILE A 178 4.96 -8.11 2.25
N TYR A 179 5.61 -9.21 2.59
CA TYR A 179 5.22 -10.11 3.66
C TYR A 179 5.74 -9.64 5.02
N GLY A 180 5.08 -10.14 6.08
CA GLY A 180 5.56 -10.02 7.46
C GLY A 180 4.77 -9.07 8.35
N SER A 181 3.70 -8.45 7.83
CA SER A 181 2.73 -7.70 8.63
C SER A 181 1.31 -8.08 8.22
N THR A 182 0.39 -8.07 9.19
CA THR A 182 -1.06 -8.17 8.95
C THR A 182 -1.67 -6.91 8.30
N THR A 183 -0.88 -5.85 8.14
CA THR A 183 -1.15 -4.64 7.35
C THR A 183 -0.10 -4.51 6.25
N GLU A 184 -0.08 -5.47 5.34
CA GLU A 184 0.92 -5.56 4.27
C GLU A 184 0.82 -4.39 3.28
N ASP A 185 -0.35 -3.77 3.19
CA ASP A 185 -0.64 -2.57 2.42
C ASP A 185 0.25 -1.40 2.87
N ILE A 186 0.22 -1.05 4.16
CA ILE A 186 1.05 0.00 4.75
C ILE A 186 2.53 -0.34 4.59
N GLN A 187 2.91 -1.61 4.80
CA GLN A 187 4.29 -2.08 4.66
C GLN A 187 4.79 -1.96 3.20
N THR A 188 3.94 -2.31 2.23
CA THR A 188 4.24 -2.21 0.79
C THR A 188 4.34 -0.75 0.37
N GLY A 189 3.43 0.11 0.85
CA GLY A 189 3.49 1.56 0.65
C GLY A 189 4.80 2.15 1.20
N LEU A 190 5.19 1.78 2.42
CA LEU A 190 6.44 2.22 3.04
C LEU A 190 7.66 1.76 2.24
N ARG A 191 7.65 0.55 1.68
CA ARG A 191 8.71 0.07 0.77
C ARG A 191 8.81 0.94 -0.49
N ILE A 192 7.68 1.34 -1.06
CA ILE A 192 7.64 2.20 -2.24
C ILE A 192 8.22 3.57 -1.89
N HIS A 193 7.74 4.21 -0.83
CA HIS A 193 8.21 5.53 -0.39
C HIS A 193 9.69 5.53 0.03
N LYS A 194 10.16 4.51 0.77
CA LYS A 194 11.59 4.42 1.14
C LYS A 194 12.53 4.25 -0.05
N SER A 195 12.01 3.80 -1.19
CA SER A 195 12.76 3.71 -2.46
C SER A 195 12.85 5.06 -3.17
N GLY A 196 12.20 6.10 -2.65
CA GLY A 196 12.21 7.48 -3.17
C GLY A 196 10.98 7.85 -3.99
N TRP A 197 10.05 6.92 -4.21
CA TRP A 197 8.83 7.19 -4.97
C TRP A 197 7.85 8.07 -4.17
N ARG A 198 7.04 8.84 -4.90
CA ARG A 198 5.89 9.55 -4.35
C ARG A 198 4.59 8.82 -4.68
N SER A 199 3.52 9.13 -3.97
CA SER A 199 2.16 8.71 -4.31
C SER A 199 1.25 9.93 -4.40
N VAL A 200 0.07 9.75 -4.99
CA VAL A 200 -0.92 10.82 -5.14
C VAL A 200 -2.26 10.36 -4.60
N SER A 201 -2.97 11.25 -3.90
CA SER A 201 -4.37 11.05 -3.54
C SER A 201 -5.27 11.65 -4.61
N CYS A 202 -6.27 10.91 -5.06
CA CYS A 202 -7.29 11.43 -5.99
C CYS A 202 -8.67 11.27 -5.35
N MET A 203 -9.37 12.40 -5.19
CA MET A 203 -10.68 12.47 -4.52
C MET A 203 -11.71 13.08 -5.48
N PRO A 204 -12.17 12.34 -6.51
CA PRO A 204 -13.17 12.84 -7.44
C PRO A 204 -14.53 12.98 -6.76
N ASN A 205 -15.38 13.84 -7.33
CA ASN A 205 -16.81 13.95 -6.99
C ASN A 205 -17.63 13.52 -8.22
N PRO A 206 -18.41 12.42 -8.16
CA PRO A 206 -18.65 11.56 -7.01
C PRO A 206 -17.45 10.68 -6.62
N PRO A 207 -17.42 10.11 -5.40
CA PRO A 207 -16.36 9.22 -4.93
C PRO A 207 -16.07 8.10 -5.93
N ALA A 208 -14.78 7.78 -6.10
CA ALA A 208 -14.35 6.80 -7.08
C ALA A 208 -14.84 5.39 -6.79
N PHE A 209 -14.71 4.99 -5.53
CA PHE A 209 -15.09 3.68 -5.03
C PHE A 209 -16.02 3.85 -3.84
N LEU A 210 -16.99 2.96 -3.73
CA LEU A 210 -17.86 2.81 -2.56
C LEU A 210 -17.76 1.38 -2.06
N GLY A 211 -17.90 1.17 -0.76
CA GLY A 211 -17.99 -0.17 -0.20
C GLY A 211 -18.76 -0.26 1.09
N CYS A 212 -18.66 -1.42 1.74
CA CYS A 212 -19.39 -1.72 2.96
C CYS A 212 -18.54 -1.52 4.22
N ALA A 213 -19.07 -0.82 5.22
CA ALA A 213 -18.46 -0.71 6.53
C ALA A 213 -18.78 -1.95 7.39
N PRO A 214 -17.97 -2.26 8.42
CA PRO A 214 -18.34 -3.26 9.41
C PRO A 214 -19.67 -2.90 10.08
N SER A 215 -20.61 -3.86 10.13
CA SER A 215 -21.99 -3.60 10.55
C SER A 215 -22.21 -3.51 12.07
N GLY A 216 -21.19 -3.81 12.89
CA GLY A 216 -21.33 -3.84 14.34
C GLY A 216 -20.02 -3.81 15.12
N GLY A 217 -20.13 -3.48 16.41
CA GLY A 217 -18.98 -3.27 17.30
C GLY A 217 -17.95 -4.40 17.32
N PRO A 218 -18.33 -5.70 17.45
CA PRO A 218 -17.35 -6.79 17.44
C PRO A 218 -16.55 -6.91 16.15
N ALA A 219 -17.19 -6.66 14.99
CA ALA A 219 -16.52 -6.70 13.69
C ALA A 219 -15.54 -5.51 13.55
N THR A 220 -15.97 -4.29 13.92
CA THR A 220 -15.09 -3.12 13.95
C THR A 220 -13.90 -3.34 14.88
N MET A 221 -14.13 -3.82 16.10
CA MET A 221 -13.05 -4.03 17.08
C MET A 221 -12.05 -5.09 16.60
N THR A 222 -12.51 -6.15 15.95
CA THR A 222 -11.64 -7.17 15.35
C THR A 222 -10.78 -6.57 14.23
N GLN A 223 -11.39 -5.74 13.38
CA GLN A 223 -10.68 -5.04 12.30
C GLN A 223 -9.62 -4.08 12.87
N GLN A 224 -9.99 -3.21 13.82
CA GLN A 224 -9.06 -2.26 14.43
C GLN A 224 -7.93 -2.95 15.20
N LYS A 225 -8.22 -4.08 15.88
CA LYS A 225 -7.18 -4.90 16.52
C LYS A 225 -6.17 -5.44 15.51
N ARG A 226 -6.65 -5.93 14.35
CA ARG A 226 -5.77 -6.39 13.26
C ARG A 226 -4.88 -5.24 12.78
N TRP A 227 -5.46 -4.06 12.54
CA TRP A 227 -4.70 -2.88 12.14
C TRP A 227 -3.64 -2.50 13.18
N ALA A 228 -4.02 -2.34 14.45
CA ALA A 228 -3.09 -2.02 15.52
C ALA A 228 -1.95 -3.04 15.61
N THR A 229 -2.24 -4.33 15.47
CA THR A 229 -1.23 -5.39 15.48
C THR A 229 -0.25 -5.23 14.31
N GLY A 230 -0.76 -5.13 13.08
CA GLY A 230 0.08 -4.99 11.89
C GLY A 230 0.94 -3.73 11.86
N LEU A 231 0.37 -2.62 12.31
CA LEU A 231 1.10 -1.35 12.43
C LEU A 231 2.27 -1.46 13.42
N LEU A 232 2.09 -2.18 14.54
CA LEU A 232 3.16 -2.43 15.51
C LEU A 232 4.20 -3.42 14.98
N GLU A 233 3.79 -4.45 14.25
CA GLU A 233 4.70 -5.36 13.54
C GLU A 233 5.65 -4.56 12.63
N ILE A 234 5.12 -3.59 11.86
CA ILE A 234 5.94 -2.72 11.01
C ILE A 234 6.87 -1.84 11.84
N LEU A 235 6.35 -1.20 12.90
CA LEU A 235 7.12 -0.29 13.75
C LEU A 235 8.33 -0.96 14.39
N LEU A 236 8.14 -2.20 14.85
CA LEU A 236 9.18 -2.99 15.54
C LEU A 236 10.05 -3.81 14.57
N SER A 237 9.69 -3.87 13.28
CA SER A 237 10.48 -4.56 12.27
C SER A 237 11.74 -3.78 11.87
N ARG A 238 12.67 -4.47 11.19
CA ARG A 238 13.80 -3.83 10.48
C ARG A 238 13.36 -2.84 9.39
N GLY A 239 12.10 -2.92 8.95
CA GLY A 239 11.51 -2.05 7.95
C GLY A 239 10.91 -0.76 8.50
N CYS A 240 11.14 -0.42 9.78
CA CYS A 240 10.53 0.74 10.42
C CYS A 240 10.85 2.07 9.68
N PRO A 241 9.97 3.07 9.75
CA PRO A 241 10.11 4.33 9.01
C PRO A 241 11.35 5.13 9.43
N ILE A 242 11.82 5.00 10.68
CA ILE A 242 13.02 5.70 11.16
C ILE A 242 14.26 5.22 10.40
N PHE A 243 14.45 3.91 10.24
CA PHE A 243 15.54 3.37 9.43
C PHE A 243 15.39 3.73 7.95
N ALA A 244 14.17 3.76 7.43
CA ALA A 244 13.90 4.18 6.07
C ALA A 244 14.26 5.66 5.82
N PHE A 245 14.12 6.52 6.82
CA PHE A 245 14.58 7.91 6.77
C PHE A 245 16.10 8.03 6.89
N LEU A 246 16.71 7.34 7.88
CA LEU A 246 18.14 7.45 8.16
C LEU A 246 19.03 6.83 7.08
N PHE A 247 18.58 5.73 6.45
CA PHE A 247 19.41 4.89 5.58
C PHE A 247 18.84 4.66 4.18
N ALA A 248 17.70 5.26 3.85
CA ALA A 248 17.10 5.17 2.52
C ALA A 248 16.57 6.54 2.07
N LYS A 249 15.46 6.58 1.32
CA LYS A 249 14.95 7.80 0.67
C LYS A 249 13.57 8.24 1.17
N LEU A 250 13.19 7.80 2.38
CA LEU A 250 11.96 8.29 2.98
C LEU A 250 12.16 9.73 3.44
N GLN A 251 11.29 10.65 3.05
CA GLN A 251 11.40 12.05 3.48
C GLN A 251 11.10 12.19 4.98
N TRP A 252 11.77 13.11 5.68
CA TRP A 252 11.58 13.34 7.11
C TRP A 252 10.12 13.53 7.53
N ARG A 253 9.39 14.41 6.84
CA ARG A 253 7.97 14.67 7.15
C ARG A 253 7.11 13.44 6.89
N GLN A 254 7.42 12.67 5.85
CA GLN A 254 6.75 11.39 5.58
C GLN A 254 7.07 10.35 6.67
N CYS A 255 8.31 10.32 7.17
CA CYS A 255 8.70 9.47 8.29
C CYS A 255 7.86 9.80 9.53
N LEU A 256 7.67 11.09 9.86
CA LEU A 256 6.81 11.50 10.97
C LEU A 256 5.35 11.06 10.75
N ALA A 257 4.82 11.17 9.52
CA ALA A 257 3.48 10.69 9.20
C ALA A 257 3.34 9.18 9.39
N TYR A 258 4.33 8.40 8.97
CA TYR A 258 4.37 6.95 9.23
C TYR A 258 4.47 6.65 10.73
N VAL A 259 5.37 7.30 11.47
CA VAL A 259 5.49 7.08 12.93
C VAL A 259 4.17 7.42 13.63
N TRP A 260 3.51 8.50 13.25
CA TRP A 260 2.18 8.87 13.76
C TRP A 260 1.16 7.75 13.52
N LEU A 261 1.09 7.22 12.29
CA LEU A 261 0.18 6.12 11.97
C LEU A 261 0.54 4.84 12.74
N LEU A 262 1.80 4.44 12.72
CA LEU A 262 2.26 3.16 13.27
C LEU A 262 2.15 3.09 14.81
N THR A 263 2.19 4.25 15.49
CA THR A 263 2.04 4.34 16.95
C THR A 263 0.59 4.36 17.42
N TRP A 264 -0.39 4.36 16.51
CA TRP A 264 -1.82 4.42 16.85
C TRP A 264 -2.23 3.37 17.87
N GLY A 265 -1.77 2.12 17.71
CA GLY A 265 -2.07 1.02 18.64
C GLY A 265 -1.49 1.16 20.06
N LEU A 266 -0.51 2.05 20.29
CA LEU A 266 0.08 2.27 21.61
C LEU A 266 -0.65 3.35 22.42
N ARG A 267 -1.34 4.28 21.75
CA ARG A 267 -1.98 5.43 22.39
C ARG A 267 -3.01 5.03 23.47
N PRO A 268 -3.86 4.02 23.27
CA PRO A 268 -4.88 3.66 24.25
C PRO A 268 -4.31 3.28 25.63
N ALA A 269 -3.09 2.73 25.70
CA ALA A 269 -2.46 2.38 26.98
C ALA A 269 -2.16 3.63 27.82
N PHE A 270 -1.62 4.68 27.20
CA PHE A 270 -1.33 5.95 27.87
C PHE A 270 -2.61 6.72 28.19
N GLU A 271 -3.58 6.72 27.27
CA GLU A 271 -4.89 7.35 27.47
C GLU A 271 -5.65 6.69 28.63
N LEU A 272 -5.62 5.36 28.74
CA LEU A 272 -6.23 4.64 29.86
C LEU A 272 -5.54 4.96 31.19
N CYS A 273 -4.21 5.00 31.21
CA CYS A 273 -3.46 5.39 32.41
C CYS A 273 -3.86 6.80 32.86
N TYR A 274 -3.91 7.76 31.92
CA TYR A 274 -4.30 9.13 32.20
C TYR A 274 -5.77 9.23 32.67
N ALA A 275 -6.68 8.52 32.02
CA ALA A 275 -8.10 8.49 32.38
C ALA A 275 -8.36 7.85 33.75
N ALA A 276 -7.48 6.96 34.22
CA ALA A 276 -7.56 6.35 35.55
C ALA A 276 -7.03 7.26 36.67
N LEU A 277 -6.20 8.27 36.35
CA LEU A 277 -5.59 9.16 37.36
C LEU A 277 -6.62 9.86 38.25
N PRO A 278 -7.73 10.45 37.74
CA PRO A 278 -8.70 11.11 38.61
C PRO A 278 -9.35 10.14 39.60
N ALA A 279 -9.74 8.94 39.13
CA ALA A 279 -10.33 7.93 40.00
C ALA A 279 -9.35 7.47 41.09
N TYR A 280 -8.09 7.24 40.71
CA TYR A 280 -7.03 6.94 41.68
C TYR A 280 -6.86 8.06 42.71
N CYS A 281 -6.79 9.32 42.27
CA CYS A 281 -6.63 10.47 43.15
C CYS A 281 -7.76 10.57 44.19
N ILE A 282 -9.01 10.35 43.77
CA ILE A 282 -10.18 10.34 44.65
C ILE A 282 -10.11 9.19 45.67
N MET A 283 -9.73 7.99 45.24
CA MET A 283 -9.66 6.82 46.14
C MET A 283 -8.50 6.90 47.13
N ALA A 284 -7.37 7.48 46.71
CA ALA A 284 -6.14 7.55 47.50
C ALA A 284 -6.01 8.84 48.32
N ASP A 285 -7.01 9.73 48.28
CA ASP A 285 -6.98 11.07 48.88
C ASP A 285 -5.69 11.83 48.53
N SER A 286 -5.34 11.78 47.24
CA SER A 286 -4.10 12.37 46.71
C SER A 286 -4.41 13.40 45.63
N HIS A 287 -3.50 14.35 45.43
CA HIS A 287 -3.65 15.40 44.43
C HIS A 287 -2.66 15.22 43.28
N PHE A 288 -3.17 15.24 42.05
CA PHE A 288 -2.34 15.20 40.84
C PHE A 288 -1.62 16.52 40.57
N LEU A 289 -2.26 17.64 40.90
CA LEU A 289 -1.68 18.98 40.83
C LEU A 289 -1.30 19.46 42.24
N PRO A 290 -0.29 20.33 42.38
CA PRO A 290 0.03 20.95 43.66
C PRO A 290 -1.20 21.62 44.25
N THR A 291 -1.46 21.40 45.52
CA THR A 291 -2.49 22.14 46.25
C THR A 291 -1.99 23.57 46.47
N VAL A 292 -2.72 24.55 45.91
CA VAL A 292 -2.50 25.98 46.17
C VAL A 292 -3.06 26.34 47.53
#